data_AF-A0A358S9H5-F1
#
_entry.id   AF-A0A358S9H5-F1
#
_cell.length_a   1.000
_cell.length_b   1.000
_cell.length_c   1.000
_cell.angle_alpha   90.00
_cell.angle_beta   90.00
_cell.angle_gamma   90.00
#
_symmetry.space_group_name_H-M   'P 1'
#
loop_
_entity.id
_entity.type
_entity.pdbx_description
1 polymer ?
#
loop_
_entity_poly.entity_id
_entity_poly.type
_entity_poly.pdbx_seq_one_letter_code
_entity_poly.pdbx_strand_id
1 'polypeptide(L)'
;MSSYQFLASDHPFEKLENPFLERLSIREALERNMDIPAFMLENPDMDPEEKIFLLCDTEEHLEDLELHPEEISFPEVSARLTENSYVVELQWRYSKERAETLLGYIKKHLTSAENLEIFSLWLDEVDPPQRIEVTLDCLNLSHLSFLDLSEGYQGPRCLHVKNTHPALIES
;
A
#
# COMPACT_ATOMS: atom_id res chain seq x y z
N MET A 1 -2.83 -19.42 -0.24
CA MET A 1 -3.39 -18.50 0.77
C MET A 1 -2.93 -17.12 0.38
N SER A 2 -3.83 -16.14 0.36
CA SER A 2 -3.52 -14.77 -0.04
C SER A 2 -3.07 -13.98 1.18
N SER A 3 -1.93 -13.30 1.07
CA SER A 3 -1.46 -12.36 2.08
C SER A 3 -2.25 -11.05 2.00
N TYR A 4 -2.50 -10.45 3.14
CA TYR A 4 -3.08 -9.13 3.28
C TYR A 4 -2.17 -8.28 4.17
N GLN A 5 -1.71 -7.16 3.64
CA GLN A 5 -0.87 -6.22 4.34
C GLN A 5 -1.51 -4.84 4.27
N PHE A 6 -1.60 -4.14 5.40
CA PHE A 6 -2.26 -2.84 5.46
C PHE A 6 -1.67 -1.97 6.56
N LEU A 7 -1.87 -0.66 6.41
CA LEU A 7 -1.58 0.35 7.41
C LEU A 7 -2.88 0.81 8.06
N ALA A 8 -2.84 1.15 9.34
CA ALA A 8 -3.95 1.78 10.05
C ALA A 8 -3.45 2.93 10.91
N SER A 9 -4.19 4.03 11.01
CA SER A 9 -3.79 5.21 11.78
C SER A 9 -5.00 6.04 12.26
N ASP A 10 -4.76 6.89 13.25
CA ASP A 10 -5.68 7.91 13.73
C ASP A 10 -5.80 9.11 12.78
N HIS A 11 -4.95 9.17 11.74
CA HIS A 11 -4.97 10.23 10.73
C HIS A 11 -5.16 9.67 9.29
N PRO A 12 -5.83 10.41 8.37
CA PRO A 12 -5.94 10.00 6.98
C PRO A 12 -4.59 9.80 6.30
N PHE A 13 -4.49 8.78 5.45
CA PHE A 13 -3.32 8.52 4.63
C PHE A 13 -3.31 9.39 3.37
N GLU A 14 -2.14 9.91 3.00
CA GLU A 14 -1.93 10.51 1.68
C GLU A 14 -1.81 9.42 0.61
N LYS A 15 -2.41 9.64 -0.56
CA LYS A 15 -2.23 8.75 -1.71
C LYS A 15 -0.76 8.67 -2.10
N LEU A 16 -0.28 7.47 -2.39
CA LEU A 16 1.04 7.22 -2.97
C LEU A 16 0.84 6.48 -4.30
N GLU A 17 1.20 7.13 -5.40
CA GLU A 17 1.12 6.56 -6.74
C GLU A 17 2.48 5.98 -7.12
N ASN A 18 2.47 4.89 -7.88
CA ASN A 18 3.69 4.30 -8.42
C ASN A 18 4.32 5.25 -9.45
N PRO A 19 5.56 5.72 -9.24
CA PRO A 19 6.20 6.68 -10.13
C PRO A 19 6.57 6.09 -11.49
N PHE A 20 6.57 4.76 -11.62
CA PHE A 20 6.91 4.04 -12.85
C PHE A 20 5.70 3.65 -13.68
N LEU A 21 4.48 3.82 -13.16
CA LEU A 21 3.25 3.50 -13.88
C LEU A 21 2.71 4.72 -14.61
N GLU A 22 2.63 4.58 -15.92
CA GLU A 22 1.89 5.51 -16.75
C GLU A 22 0.55 4.89 -17.13
N ARG A 23 -0.55 5.59 -16.81
CA ARG A 23 -1.90 5.18 -17.20
C ARG A 23 -2.26 5.83 -18.54
N LEU A 24 -2.52 4.99 -19.55
CA LEU A 24 -2.83 5.42 -20.92
C LEU A 24 -4.24 5.03 -21.33
N SER A 25 -4.89 5.91 -22.08
CA SER A 25 -6.13 5.58 -22.80
C SER A 25 -5.87 4.83 -24.11
N ILE A 26 -6.91 4.26 -24.71
CA ILE A 26 -6.82 3.67 -26.06
C ILE A 26 -6.31 4.70 -27.06
N ARG A 27 -6.80 5.94 -26.97
CA ARG A 27 -6.38 7.03 -27.86
C ARG A 27 -4.90 7.36 -27.68
N GLU A 28 -4.44 7.56 -26.45
CA GLU A 28 -3.04 7.87 -26.14
C GLU A 28 -2.10 6.74 -26.60
N ALA A 29 -2.52 5.47 -26.43
CA ALA A 29 -1.76 4.31 -26.87
C ALA A 29 -1.64 4.21 -28.39
N LEU A 30 -2.73 4.47 -29.13
CA LEU A 30 -2.72 4.52 -30.60
C LEU A 30 -1.84 5.67 -31.13
N GLU A 31 -1.88 6.85 -30.50
CA GLU A 31 -1.00 7.98 -30.85
C GLU A 31 0.49 7.63 -30.67
N ARG A 32 0.80 6.71 -29.76
CA ARG A 32 2.14 6.16 -29.54
C ARG A 32 2.48 4.97 -30.42
N ASN A 33 1.61 4.60 -31.37
CA ASN A 33 1.74 3.44 -32.25
C ASN A 33 1.84 2.10 -31.49
N MET A 34 1.18 1.98 -30.34
CA MET A 34 1.07 0.71 -29.63
C MET A 34 0.10 -0.22 -30.37
N ASP A 35 0.42 -1.51 -30.40
CA ASP A 35 -0.46 -2.52 -30.98
C ASP A 35 -1.57 -2.86 -30.00
N ILE A 36 -2.79 -2.39 -30.30
CA ILE A 36 -3.97 -2.59 -29.46
C ILE A 36 -4.82 -3.70 -30.07
N PRO A 37 -5.19 -4.74 -29.29
CA PRO A 37 -6.04 -5.81 -29.80
C PRO A 37 -7.37 -5.30 -30.37
N ALA A 38 -7.73 -5.79 -31.57
CA ALA A 38 -8.93 -5.36 -32.30
C ALA A 38 -10.22 -5.47 -31.46
N PHE A 39 -10.31 -6.48 -30.59
CA PHE A 39 -11.48 -6.65 -29.72
C PHE A 39 -11.69 -5.48 -28.74
N MET A 40 -10.64 -4.74 -28.37
CA MET A 40 -10.77 -3.54 -27.54
C MET A 40 -11.22 -2.34 -28.38
N LEU A 41 -10.69 -2.21 -29.59
CA LEU A 41 -11.00 -1.10 -30.51
C LEU A 41 -12.43 -1.19 -31.05
N GLU A 42 -12.93 -2.40 -31.26
CA GLU A 42 -14.26 -2.68 -31.80
C GLU A 42 -15.34 -2.76 -30.71
N ASN A 43 -14.97 -2.66 -29.43
CA ASN A 43 -15.92 -2.76 -28.32
C ASN A 43 -16.64 -1.41 -28.11
N PRO A 44 -17.96 -1.32 -28.38
CA PRO A 44 -18.71 -0.08 -28.22
C PRO A 44 -18.89 0.34 -26.75
N ASP A 45 -18.66 -0.56 -25.80
CA ASP A 45 -18.78 -0.29 -24.37
C ASP A 45 -17.48 0.25 -23.75
N MET A 46 -16.37 0.26 -24.49
CA MET A 46 -15.10 0.81 -24.03
C MET A 46 -14.97 2.29 -24.42
N ASP A 47 -14.76 3.16 -23.45
CA ASP A 47 -14.46 4.57 -23.70
C ASP A 47 -12.99 4.71 -24.15
N PRO A 48 -12.71 5.21 -25.37
CA PRO A 48 -11.35 5.39 -25.84
C PRO A 48 -10.51 6.40 -25.04
N GLU A 49 -11.14 7.23 -24.20
CA GLU A 49 -10.50 8.18 -23.30
C GLU A 49 -10.20 7.64 -21.91
N GLU A 50 -10.83 6.53 -21.53
CA GLU A 50 -10.58 5.92 -20.23
C GLU A 50 -9.17 5.34 -20.18
N LYS A 51 -8.43 5.66 -19.12
CA LYS A 51 -7.03 5.25 -18.95
C LYS A 51 -6.95 3.81 -18.43
N ILE A 52 -7.07 2.85 -19.34
CA ILE A 52 -7.14 1.42 -19.04
C ILE A 52 -5.80 0.68 -19.18
N PHE A 53 -4.82 1.25 -19.89
CA PHE A 53 -3.52 0.62 -20.07
C PHE A 53 -2.55 1.07 -18.98
N LEU A 54 -1.86 0.11 -18.38
CA LEU A 54 -0.70 0.35 -17.53
C LEU A 54 0.55 0.15 -18.36
N LEU A 55 1.32 1.23 -18.53
CA LEU A 55 2.62 1.19 -19.19
C LEU A 55 3.72 1.36 -18.14
N CYS A 56 4.68 0.44 -18.16
CA CYS A 56 5.91 0.50 -17.38
C CYS A 56 7.03 -0.20 -18.14
N ASP A 57 8.28 0.16 -17.83
CA ASP A 57 9.45 -0.38 -18.54
C ASP A 57 9.72 -1.86 -18.22
N THR A 58 9.36 -2.31 -17.01
CA THR A 58 9.63 -3.68 -16.53
C THR A 58 8.46 -4.20 -15.72
N GLU A 59 8.29 -5.53 -15.67
CA GLU A 59 7.29 -6.18 -14.82
C GLU A 59 7.51 -5.88 -13.33
N GLU A 60 8.78 -5.74 -12.90
CA GLU A 60 9.11 -5.37 -11.53
C GLU A 60 8.50 -4.01 -11.14
N HIS A 61 8.43 -3.06 -12.06
CA HIS A 61 7.80 -1.76 -11.82
C HIS A 61 6.30 -1.85 -11.55
N LEU A 62 5.58 -2.91 -11.97
CA LEU A 62 4.16 -3.08 -11.66
C LEU A 62 3.91 -3.31 -10.16
N GLU A 63 4.90 -3.84 -9.46
CA GLU A 63 4.78 -4.25 -8.05
C GLU A 63 5.44 -3.23 -7.10
N ASP A 64 5.64 -1.98 -7.56
CA ASP A 64 6.15 -0.91 -6.70
C ASP A 64 5.11 -0.47 -5.66
N LEU A 65 5.55 0.29 -4.66
CA LEU A 65 4.70 0.68 -3.55
C LEU A 65 3.60 1.68 -3.97
N GLU A 66 2.34 1.24 -3.87
CA GLU A 66 1.15 2.08 -4.02
C GLU A 66 0.29 2.07 -2.76
N LEU A 67 -0.32 3.22 -2.48
CA LEU A 67 -1.30 3.41 -1.42
C LEU A 67 -2.49 4.18 -1.97
N HIS A 68 -3.65 3.53 -2.00
CA HIS A 68 -4.92 4.11 -2.46
C HIS A 68 -5.94 4.00 -1.32
N PRO A 69 -6.05 5.01 -0.44
CA PRO A 69 -6.96 4.98 0.72
C PRO A 69 -8.44 4.74 0.37
N GLU A 70 -8.83 5.06 -0.86
CA GLU A 70 -10.15 4.81 -1.44
C GLU A 70 -10.42 3.35 -1.84
N GLU A 71 -9.37 2.53 -1.96
CA GLU A 71 -9.43 1.17 -2.51
C GLU A 71 -8.90 0.14 -1.49
N ILE A 72 -9.81 -0.38 -0.66
CA ILE A 72 -9.50 -1.40 0.33
C ILE A 72 -10.24 -2.69 -0.03
N SER A 73 -9.50 -3.77 -0.27
CA SER A 73 -10.09 -5.03 -0.73
C SER A 73 -10.89 -5.76 0.34
N PHE A 74 -10.46 -5.67 1.61
CA PHE A 74 -10.99 -6.47 2.73
C PHE A 74 -11.24 -5.61 4.00
N PRO A 75 -12.16 -4.62 3.95
CA PRO A 75 -12.39 -3.69 5.06
C PRO A 75 -12.88 -4.40 6.35
N GLU A 76 -13.58 -5.52 6.23
CA GLU A 76 -14.04 -6.30 7.38
C GLU A 76 -12.90 -7.01 8.14
N VAL A 77 -11.80 -7.31 7.46
CA VAL A 77 -10.62 -7.93 8.07
C VAL A 77 -9.88 -6.88 8.91
N SER A 78 -9.59 -5.71 8.32
CA SER A 78 -8.91 -4.62 9.02
C SER A 78 -9.73 -4.11 10.21
N ALA A 79 -11.05 -3.92 10.05
CA ALA A 79 -11.95 -3.47 11.11
C ALA A 79 -11.99 -4.39 12.36
N ARG A 80 -11.59 -5.66 12.24
CA ARG A 80 -11.49 -6.60 13.37
C ARG A 80 -10.15 -6.53 14.11
N LEU A 81 -9.13 -5.91 13.51
CA LEU A 81 -7.74 -5.98 13.97
C LEU A 81 -7.22 -4.67 14.56
N THR A 82 -7.89 -3.54 14.25
CA THR A 82 -7.48 -2.20 14.71
C THR A 82 -8.69 -1.38 15.13
N GLU A 83 -8.46 -0.44 16.05
CA GLU A 83 -9.43 0.60 16.43
C GLU A 83 -9.23 1.91 15.63
N ASN A 84 -8.17 1.98 14.83
CA ASN A 84 -7.85 3.14 14.01
C ASN A 84 -8.88 3.33 12.89
N SER A 85 -9.26 4.59 12.65
CA SER A 85 -10.35 4.93 11.71
C SER A 85 -9.92 4.97 10.25
N TYR A 86 -8.63 5.19 9.99
CA TYR A 86 -8.09 5.27 8.64
C TYR A 86 -7.25 4.03 8.36
N VAL A 87 -7.54 3.37 7.25
CA VAL A 87 -6.87 2.14 6.80
C VAL A 87 -6.48 2.33 5.34
N VAL A 88 -5.33 1.79 4.94
CA VAL A 88 -4.94 1.68 3.53
C VAL A 88 -4.22 0.37 3.29
N GLU A 89 -4.53 -0.29 2.18
CA GLU A 89 -3.87 -1.54 1.77
C GLU A 89 -2.47 -1.25 1.21
N LEU A 90 -1.51 -2.11 1.53
CA LEU A 90 -0.19 -2.08 0.90
C LEU A 90 -0.24 -2.88 -0.41
N GLN A 91 -0.34 -2.18 -1.53
CA GLN A 91 -0.26 -2.77 -2.87
C GLN A 91 1.18 -2.71 -3.35
N TRP A 92 1.92 -3.80 -3.14
CA TRP A 92 3.36 -3.86 -3.44
C TRP A 92 3.90 -5.28 -3.37
N ARG A 93 5.14 -5.46 -3.83
CA ARG A 93 5.99 -6.58 -3.43
C ARG A 93 7.18 -6.09 -2.64
N TYR A 94 7.47 -6.75 -1.51
CA TYR A 94 8.60 -6.40 -0.67
C TYR A 94 9.92 -6.40 -1.46
N SER A 95 10.63 -5.28 -1.36
CA SER A 95 12.06 -5.16 -1.63
C SER A 95 12.65 -4.20 -0.60
N LYS A 96 13.98 -4.17 -0.48
CA LYS A 96 14.63 -3.29 0.48
C LYS A 96 14.37 -1.82 0.15
N GLU A 97 14.47 -1.47 -1.13
CA GLU A 97 14.26 -0.13 -1.67
C GLU A 97 12.81 0.35 -1.40
N ARG A 98 11.83 -0.52 -1.62
CA ARG A 98 10.42 -0.21 -1.36
C ARG A 98 10.13 -0.07 0.13
N ALA A 99 10.77 -0.88 0.96
CA ALA A 99 10.65 -0.78 2.41
C ALA A 99 11.29 0.52 2.93
N GLU A 100 12.35 1.02 2.29
CA GLU A 100 12.90 2.35 2.56
C GLU A 100 11.92 3.47 2.17
N THR A 101 11.26 3.36 1.01
CA THR A 101 10.17 4.29 0.62
C THR A 101 9.02 4.26 1.63
N LEU A 102 8.55 3.08 2.02
CA LEU A 102 7.50 2.91 3.03
C LEU A 102 7.91 3.51 4.38
N LEU A 103 9.16 3.29 4.81
CA LEU A 103 9.70 3.88 6.04
C LEU A 103 9.69 5.41 5.98
N GLY A 104 10.08 6.00 4.85
CA GLY A 104 10.03 7.45 4.63
C GLY A 104 8.60 7.98 4.69
N TYR A 105 7.66 7.28 4.05
CA TYR A 105 6.24 7.60 4.07
C TYR A 105 5.67 7.56 5.50
N ILE A 106 5.91 6.47 6.26
CA ILE A 106 5.45 6.32 7.65
C ILE A 106 5.99 7.45 8.53
N LYS A 107 7.27 7.80 8.40
CA LYS A 107 7.88 8.89 9.18
C LYS A 107 7.24 10.24 8.86
N LYS A 108 6.93 10.50 7.59
CA LYS A 108 6.20 11.70 7.17
C LYS A 108 4.77 11.69 7.73
N HIS A 109 4.04 10.59 7.61
CA HIS A 109 2.67 10.45 8.12
C HIS A 109 2.59 10.73 9.62
N LEU A 110 3.54 10.17 10.39
CA LEU A 110 3.64 10.38 11.83
C LEU A 110 4.10 11.79 12.23
N THR A 111 4.26 12.76 11.32
CA THR A 111 4.35 14.17 11.74
C THR A 111 2.98 14.74 12.15
N SER A 112 1.90 14.12 11.68
CA SER A 112 0.51 14.59 11.88
C SER A 112 -0.38 13.59 12.62
N ALA A 113 0.05 12.32 12.70
CA ALA A 113 -0.65 11.24 13.40
C ALA A 113 -0.04 10.95 14.78
N GLU A 114 -0.85 10.52 15.74
CA GLU A 114 -0.36 10.04 17.04
C GLU A 114 0.20 8.62 16.94
N ASN A 115 -0.36 7.78 16.06
CA ASN A 115 0.06 6.41 15.92
C ASN A 115 -0.15 5.85 14.50
N LEU A 116 0.57 4.77 14.21
CA LEU A 116 0.39 4.00 12.99
C LEU A 116 0.66 2.53 13.27
N GLU A 117 -0.21 1.67 12.77
CA GLU A 117 -0.09 0.22 12.85
C GLU A 117 0.15 -0.36 11.45
N ILE A 118 1.01 -1.37 11.37
CA ILE A 118 1.35 -2.08 10.14
C ILE A 118 1.05 -3.54 10.35
N PHE A 119 0.15 -4.10 9.55
CA PHE A 119 -0.27 -5.49 9.65
C PHE A 119 0.25 -6.32 8.48
N SER A 120 0.56 -7.59 8.76
CA SER A 120 0.85 -8.62 7.77
C SER A 120 0.24 -9.93 8.24
N LEU A 121 -0.71 -10.46 7.47
CA LEU A 121 -1.41 -11.69 7.78
C LEU A 121 -1.87 -12.45 6.53
N TRP A 122 -2.33 -13.69 6.70
CA TRP A 122 -3.15 -14.37 5.71
C TRP A 122 -4.64 -14.06 5.94
N LEU A 123 -5.45 -14.03 4.88
CA LEU A 123 -6.87 -13.67 4.99
C LEU A 123 -7.71 -14.65 5.82
N ASP A 124 -7.31 -15.92 5.87
CA ASP A 124 -7.97 -16.97 6.64
C ASP A 124 -7.40 -17.14 8.04
N GLU A 125 -6.53 -16.20 8.46
CA GLU A 125 -5.91 -16.22 9.77
C GLU A 125 -6.94 -16.04 10.88
N VAL A 126 -6.83 -16.88 11.90
CA VAL A 126 -7.72 -16.91 13.07
C VAL A 126 -7.01 -16.46 14.34
N ASP A 127 -5.68 -16.60 14.37
CA ASP A 127 -4.88 -16.23 15.52
C ASP A 127 -4.68 -14.70 15.59
N PRO A 128 -4.62 -14.12 16.80
CA PRO A 128 -4.35 -12.70 16.95
C PRO A 128 -2.91 -12.35 16.50
N PRO A 129 -2.69 -11.17 15.90
CA PRO A 129 -1.35 -10.78 15.46
C PRO A 129 -0.39 -10.62 16.64
N GLN A 130 0.82 -11.15 16.48
CA GLN A 130 1.93 -10.82 17.37
C GLN A 130 2.23 -9.32 17.25
N ARG A 131 1.98 -8.58 18.33
CA ARG A 131 2.17 -7.13 18.38
C ARG A 131 3.56 -6.76 18.87
N ILE A 132 4.23 -5.89 18.13
CA ILE A 132 5.51 -5.25 18.48
C ILE A 132 5.25 -3.75 18.57
N GLU A 133 5.72 -3.10 19.64
CA GLU A 133 5.61 -1.65 19.78
C GLU A 133 6.97 -0.98 19.63
N VAL A 134 7.01 0.14 18.91
CA VAL A 134 8.21 0.96 18.73
C VAL A 134 7.83 2.44 18.75
N THR A 135 8.73 3.30 19.22
CA THR A 135 8.57 4.76 19.08
C THR A 135 9.10 5.23 17.73
N LEU A 136 8.58 6.35 17.23
CA LEU A 136 9.02 6.96 15.97
C LEU A 136 10.55 7.12 15.89
N ASP A 137 11.19 7.57 16.98
CA ASP A 137 12.65 7.78 17.05
C ASP A 137 13.46 6.49 16.91
N CYS A 138 12.87 5.34 17.25
CA CYS A 138 13.51 4.03 17.14
C CYS A 138 13.14 3.30 15.83
N LEU A 139 12.14 3.79 15.09
CA LEU A 139 11.68 3.17 13.86
C LEU A 139 12.78 3.18 12.79
N ASN A 140 13.08 2.00 12.28
CA ASN A 140 14.10 1.76 11.27
C ASN A 140 13.72 0.54 10.40
N LEU A 141 14.47 0.33 9.33
CA LEU A 141 14.14 -0.64 8.29
C LEU A 141 14.01 -2.09 8.79
N SER A 142 14.75 -2.50 9.83
CA SER A 142 14.66 -3.88 10.33
C SER A 142 13.28 -4.20 10.92
N HIS A 143 12.57 -3.19 11.43
CA HIS A 143 11.20 -3.35 11.91
C HIS A 143 10.20 -3.65 10.80
N LEU A 144 10.53 -3.37 9.53
CA LEU A 144 9.67 -3.67 8.38
C LEU A 144 9.97 -5.03 7.74
N SER A 145 11.00 -5.74 8.20
CA SER A 145 11.43 -7.02 7.61
C SER A 145 10.36 -8.12 7.67
N PHE A 146 9.39 -8.04 8.59
CA PHE A 146 8.30 -9.01 8.67
C PHE A 146 7.30 -8.93 7.50
N LEU A 147 7.38 -7.88 6.69
CA LEU A 147 6.60 -7.73 5.46
C LEU A 147 7.20 -8.56 4.31
N ASP A 148 8.46 -8.98 4.43
CA ASP A 148 9.09 -9.90 3.51
C ASP A 148 8.58 -11.32 3.76
N LEU A 149 7.80 -11.83 2.80
CA LEU A 149 7.24 -13.17 2.85
C LEU A 149 8.05 -14.18 2.04
N SER A 150 9.19 -13.79 1.46
CA SER A 150 10.01 -14.66 0.58
C SER A 150 10.60 -15.86 1.33
N GLU A 151 10.98 -15.68 2.60
CA GLU A 151 11.47 -16.74 3.49
C GLU A 151 10.32 -17.52 4.16
N GLY A 152 9.08 -17.23 3.78
CA GLY A 152 7.87 -17.86 4.30
C GLY A 152 7.16 -17.06 5.37
N TYR A 153 5.85 -17.30 5.47
CA TYR A 153 4.98 -16.66 6.44
C TYR A 153 5.22 -17.20 7.86
N GLN A 154 5.35 -16.30 8.84
CA GLN A 154 5.64 -16.62 10.24
C GLN A 154 4.46 -16.37 11.19
N GLY A 155 3.23 -16.30 10.65
CA GLY A 155 2.03 -15.96 11.41
C GLY A 155 1.72 -14.45 11.38
N PRO A 156 0.56 -14.06 11.92
CA PRO A 156 0.07 -12.69 11.84
C PRO A 156 0.92 -11.78 12.72
N ARG A 157 1.28 -10.62 12.19
CA ARG A 157 2.13 -9.65 12.88
C ARG A 157 1.57 -8.24 12.75
N CYS A 158 1.78 -7.46 13.81
CA CYS A 158 1.43 -6.05 13.89
C CYS A 158 2.63 -5.27 14.43
N LEU A 159 3.15 -4.31 13.69
CA LEU A 159 4.05 -3.28 14.22
C LEU A 159 3.22 -2.05 14.57
N HIS A 160 3.22 -1.65 15.83
CA HIS A 160 2.59 -0.43 16.32
C HIS A 160 3.67 0.63 16.57
N VAL A 161 3.62 1.71 15.77
CA VAL A 161 4.52 2.85 15.88
C VAL A 161 3.81 3.98 16.61
N LYS A 162 4.37 4.42 17.74
CA LYS A 162 3.86 5.56 18.52
C LYS A 162 4.66 6.82 18.19
N ASN A 163 3.95 7.89 17.85
CA ASN A 163 4.56 9.20 17.75
C ASN A 163 4.75 9.79 19.16
N THR A 164 6.00 10.04 19.53
CA THR A 164 6.37 10.63 20.82
C THR A 164 6.22 12.16 20.84
N HIS A 165 6.00 12.79 19.67
CA HIS A 165 5.89 14.23 19.48
C HIS A 165 4.78 14.59 18.47
N PRO A 166 3.50 14.26 18.71
CA PRO A 166 2.42 14.74 17.86
C PRO A 166 2.45 16.27 17.82
N ALA A 167 2.48 16.84 16.61
CA ALA A 167 2.40 18.28 16.44
C ALA A 167 1.16 18.77 17.20
N LEU A 168 1.35 19.70 18.14
CA LEU A 168 0.25 20.36 18.82
C LEU A 168 -0.58 21.07 17.76
N ILE A 169 -1.71 20.48 17.37
CA ILE A 169 -2.68 21.14 16.51
C ILE A 169 -3.27 22.26 17.36
N GLU A 170 -2.80 23.49 17.16
CA GLU A 170 -3.46 24.68 17.70
C GLU A 170 -4.84 24.78 17.05
N SER A 171 -5.86 24.60 17.89
CA SER A 171 -7.29 24.72 17.56
C SER A 171 -7.71 26.17 17.30
#